data_AF-A0AAV6YYP0-F1
#
_entry.id   AF-A0AAV6YYP0-F1
#
_cell.length_a   1.000
_cell.length_b   1.000
_cell.length_c   1.000
_cell.angle_alpha   90.00
_cell.angle_beta   90.00
_cell.angle_gamma   90.00
#
_symmetry.space_group_name_H-M   'P 1'
#
loop_
_entity.id
_entity.type
_entity.pdbx_description
1 polymer ?
#
loop_
_entity_poly.entity_id
_entity_poly.type
_entity_poly.pdbx_seq_one_letter_code
_entity_poly.pdbx_strand_id
1 'polypeptide(L)'
;GIFTVKVPKETPGQQFEGLNLLTSLLAPKGARTCKPLIEEIGSTNAAPEDDDEEEFDWQIEQTPYEEPPRDALCSQCGYGFGNLRVGVFGRLQV
;
A
#
# COMPACT_ATOMS: atom_id res chain seq x y z
N GLY A 1 -6.55 4.27 -25.02
CA GLY A 1 -5.58 5.31 -25.40
C GLY A 1 -4.28 5.04 -24.70
N ILE A 2 -3.14 5.25 -25.36
CA ILE A 2 -1.81 5.07 -24.77
C ILE A 2 -1.30 6.44 -24.34
N PHE A 3 -0.83 6.56 -23.11
CA PHE A 3 -0.20 7.77 -22.59
C PHE A 3 1.30 7.54 -22.43
N THR A 4 2.11 8.50 -22.88
CA THR A 4 3.57 8.45 -22.79
C THR A 4 4.06 9.59 -21.91
N VAL A 5 4.75 9.26 -20.82
CA VAL A 5 5.34 10.22 -19.88
C VAL A 5 6.85 10.20 -20.03
N LYS A 6 7.48 11.38 -20.02
CA LYS A 6 8.94 11.54 -20.05
C LYS A 6 9.38 12.28 -18.79
N VAL A 7 10.33 11.72 -18.06
CA VAL A 7 10.89 12.30 -16.82
C VAL A 7 12.41 12.32 -16.94
N PRO A 8 13.09 13.44 -16.65
CA PRO A 8 14.55 13.49 -16.68
C PRO A 8 15.16 12.66 -15.56
N LYS A 9 16.36 12.11 -15.81
CA LYS A 9 17.15 11.44 -14.78
C LYS A 9 17.86 12.50 -13.93
N GLU A 10 18.05 12.18 -12.66
CA GLU A 10 18.83 13.04 -11.76
C GLU A 10 20.32 12.99 -12.12
N THR A 11 20.87 11.79 -12.33
CA THR A 11 22.29 11.59 -12.63
C THR A 11 22.51 11.30 -14.13
N PRO A 12 23.33 12.10 -14.83
CA PRO A 12 23.67 11.84 -16.23
C PRO A 12 24.37 10.48 -16.40
N GLY A 13 23.92 9.70 -17.39
CA GLY A 13 24.49 8.38 -17.67
C GLY A 13 23.98 7.24 -16.78
N GLN A 14 23.16 7.52 -15.75
CA GLN A 14 22.57 6.47 -14.92
C GLN A 14 21.68 5.54 -15.74
N GLN A 15 21.92 4.23 -15.66
CA GLN A 15 21.07 3.19 -16.24
C GLN A 15 20.08 2.67 -15.19
N PHE A 16 18.81 2.51 -15.56
CA PHE A 16 17.80 1.91 -14.68
C PHE A 16 17.56 0.48 -15.13
N GLU A 17 18.08 -0.47 -14.37
CA GLU A 17 17.82 -1.90 -14.59
C GLU A 17 16.40 -2.26 -14.16
N GLY A 18 15.81 -3.25 -14.84
CA GLY A 18 14.54 -3.84 -14.45
C GLY A 18 13.29 -2.97 -14.63
N LEU A 19 13.34 -1.91 -15.46
CA LEU A 19 12.14 -1.10 -15.77
C LEU A 19 10.98 -1.89 -16.39
N ASN A 20 11.28 -3.03 -17.03
CA ASN A 20 10.29 -3.94 -17.59
C ASN A 20 9.67 -4.89 -16.54
N LEU A 21 10.21 -4.96 -15.33
CA LEU A 21 9.70 -5.81 -14.24
C LEU A 21 8.74 -4.98 -13.37
N LEU A 22 7.49 -4.87 -13.81
CA LEU A 22 6.48 -4.07 -13.11
C LEU A 22 6.33 -4.48 -11.62
N THR A 23 6.37 -5.77 -11.31
CA THR A 23 6.27 -6.28 -9.94
C THR A 23 7.43 -5.83 -9.06
N SER A 24 8.64 -5.69 -9.61
CA SER A 24 9.81 -5.17 -8.89
C SER A 24 9.70 -3.65 -8.64
N LEU A 25 9.09 -2.91 -9.57
CA LEU A 25 8.83 -1.48 -9.39
C LEU A 25 7.70 -1.19 -8.39
N LEU A 26 6.71 -2.08 -8.33
CA LEU A 26 5.57 -2.01 -7.39
C LEU A 26 5.89 -2.63 -6.03
N ALA A 27 6.96 -3.40 -5.90
CA ALA A 27 7.39 -3.95 -4.63
C ALA A 27 7.54 -2.82 -3.61
N PRO A 28 7.04 -2.99 -2.36
CA PRO A 28 7.17 -1.97 -1.34
C PRO A 28 8.65 -1.71 -1.10
N LYS A 29 9.16 -0.60 -1.63
CA LYS A 29 10.49 -0.13 -1.24
C LYS A 29 10.31 0.47 0.14
N GLY A 30 11.00 -0.10 1.12
CA GLY A 30 11.09 0.46 2.47
C GLY A 30 11.21 1.98 2.38
N ALA A 31 10.41 2.67 3.18
CA ALA A 31 10.26 4.12 3.16
C ALA A 31 11.63 4.76 2.92
N ARG A 32 11.79 5.45 1.78
CA ARG A 32 12.95 6.32 1.60
C ARG A 32 12.89 7.33 2.74
N THR A 33 13.74 7.13 3.73
CA THR A 33 14.06 8.10 4.75
C THR A 33 14.72 9.27 4.02
N CYS A 34 13.90 10.16 3.46
CA CYS A 34 14.33 11.53 3.25
C CYS A 34 14.88 11.97 4.60
N LYS A 35 16.22 12.09 4.68
CA LYS A 35 16.91 12.56 5.88
C LYS A 35 16.12 13.77 6.42
N PRO A 36 15.74 13.79 7.70
CA PRO A 36 14.96 14.88 8.25
C PRO A 36 15.69 16.19 7.96
N LEU A 37 15.00 17.15 7.34
CA LEU A 37 15.52 18.47 6.95
C LEU A 37 15.66 19.41 8.15
N ILE A 38 16.01 18.86 9.32
CA ILE A 38 16.11 19.58 10.60
C ILE A 38 17.46 19.24 11.20
N GLU A 39 18.31 20.25 11.38
CA GLU A 39 19.53 20.15 12.18
C GLU A 39 19.22 20.47 13.65
N GLU A 40 19.72 19.62 14.56
CA GLU A 40 19.49 19.66 16.00
C GLU A 40 20.33 20.75 16.68
N ILE A 41 19.71 21.61 17.50
CA ILE A 41 20.43 22.50 18.42
C ILE A 41 20.36 21.85 19.81
N GLY A 42 21.32 20.98 20.15
CA GLY A 42 21.41 20.42 21.49
C GLY A 42 22.22 19.14 21.58
N SER A 43 23.55 19.27 21.70
CA SER A 43 24.45 18.17 21.98
C SER A 43 24.06 17.39 23.24
N THR A 44 23.69 16.10 23.10
CA THR A 44 24.24 14.93 23.82
C THR A 44 23.32 13.72 23.70
N ASN A 45 23.49 12.91 22.66
CA ASN A 45 23.81 11.48 22.76
C ASN A 45 23.76 10.90 21.35
N ALA A 46 24.93 10.54 20.80
CA ALA A 46 24.98 9.60 19.70
C ALA A 46 24.49 8.25 20.23
N ALA A 47 23.20 7.98 20.08
CA ALA A 47 22.73 6.61 20.04
C ALA A 47 23.26 6.00 18.74
N PRO A 48 23.89 4.82 18.75
CA PRO A 48 24.11 4.09 17.51
C PRO A 48 22.73 3.83 16.89
N GLU A 49 22.55 4.24 15.64
CA GLU A 49 21.47 3.73 14.81
C GLU A 49 21.72 2.23 14.67
N ASP A 50 21.02 1.44 15.49
CA ASP A 50 20.92 0.00 15.33
C ASP A 50 20.19 -0.22 14.01
N ASP A 51 20.96 -0.45 12.96
CA ASP A 51 20.50 -0.89 11.65
C ASP A 51 20.16 -2.38 11.73
N ASP A 52 19.33 -2.73 12.72
CA ASP A 52 18.65 -4.01 12.76
C ASP A 52 17.61 -3.96 11.64
N GLU A 53 18.07 -4.29 10.43
CA GLU A 53 17.28 -4.67 9.27
C GLU A 53 16.49 -5.95 9.61
N GLU A 54 15.58 -5.89 10.58
CA GLU A 54 14.57 -6.90 10.78
C GLU A 54 13.70 -6.91 9.53
N GLU A 55 13.89 -7.96 8.72
CA GLU A 55 13.12 -8.25 7.52
C GLU A 55 11.63 -8.29 7.90
N PHE A 56 10.91 -7.19 7.63
CA PHE A 56 9.50 -7.11 7.95
C PHE A 56 8.74 -8.09 7.06
N ASP A 57 8.14 -9.12 7.67
CA ASP A 57 7.35 -10.12 6.97
C ASP A 57 6.02 -9.52 6.52
N TRP A 58 5.94 -9.17 5.23
CA TRP A 58 4.72 -8.67 4.59
C TRP A 58 3.73 -9.79 4.24
N GLN A 59 4.06 -11.05 4.55
CA GLN A 59 3.17 -12.17 4.30
C GLN A 59 2.07 -12.19 5.36
N ILE A 60 0.82 -12.29 4.90
CA ILE A 60 -0.33 -12.55 5.75
C ILE A 60 -0.89 -13.91 5.33
N GLU A 61 -1.07 -14.80 6.31
CA GLU A 61 -1.74 -16.08 6.10
C GLU A 61 -3.18 -15.82 5.67
N GLN A 62 -3.55 -16.30 4.49
CA GLN A 62 -4.93 -16.20 4.02
C GLN A 62 -5.76 -17.32 4.63
N THR A 63 -6.87 -16.96 5.25
CA THR A 63 -7.91 -17.91 5.61
C THR A 63 -8.94 -18.03 4.49
N PRO A 64 -9.50 -19.23 4.26
CA PRO A 64 -10.65 -19.37 3.37
C PRO A 64 -11.77 -18.40 3.77
N TYR A 65 -12.40 -17.79 2.78
CA TYR A 65 -13.56 -16.95 3.03
C TYR A 65 -14.71 -17.78 3.60
N GLU A 66 -15.15 -17.46 4.81
CA GLU A 66 -16.37 -17.99 5.40
C GLU A 66 -17.51 -17.00 5.11
N GLU A 67 -18.50 -17.44 4.34
CA GLU A 67 -19.66 -16.62 4.04
C GLU A 67 -20.48 -16.42 5.34
N PRO A 68 -20.60 -15.17 5.84
CA PRO A 68 -21.45 -14.91 6.99
C PRO A 68 -22.91 -15.23 6.64
N PRO A 69 -23.76 -15.57 7.63
CA PRO A 69 -25.18 -15.73 7.38
C PRO A 69 -25.75 -14.47 6.70
N ARG A 70 -26.52 -14.67 5.63
CA ARG A 70 -27.03 -13.59 4.76
C ARG A 70 -27.69 -12.42 5.52
N ASP A 71 -28.34 -12.72 6.65
CA ASP A 71 -29.00 -11.73 7.51
C ASP A 71 -28.03 -10.80 8.25
N ALA A 72 -26.79 -11.24 8.51
CA ALA A 72 -25.77 -10.42 9.16
C ALA A 72 -25.26 -9.31 8.24
N LEU A 73 -25.11 -9.59 6.94
CA LEU A 73 -24.63 -8.63 5.93
C LEU A 73 -25.68 -7.55 5.59
N CYS A 74 -26.97 -7.89 5.65
CA CYS A 74 -28.05 -6.98 5.27
C CYS A 74 -28.39 -5.95 6.36
N SER A 75 -27.99 -6.18 7.61
CA SER A 75 -28.44 -5.40 8.77
C SER A 75 -27.47 -4.29 9.20
N GLN A 76 -26.19 -4.36 8.83
CA GLN A 76 -25.15 -3.53 9.45
C GLN A 76 -24.54 -2.46 8.54
N CYS A 77 -24.56 -2.64 7.21
CA CYS A 77 -24.01 -1.67 6.26
C CYS A 77 -24.89 -1.52 5.02
N GLY A 78 -25.56 -0.37 4.90
CA GLY A 78 -26.21 0.03 3.65
C GLY A 78 -25.20 0.56 2.62
N TYR A 79 -25.56 0.55 1.34
CA TYR A 79 -24.73 1.04 0.25
C TYR A 79 -25.50 1.91 -0.74
N GLY A 80 -24.79 2.47 -1.73
CA GLY A 80 -25.35 3.39 -2.71
C GLY A 80 -25.50 4.81 -2.17
N PHE A 81 -26.31 5.63 -2.86
CA PHE A 81 -26.54 7.01 -2.43
C PHE A 81 -27.18 7.04 -1.03
N GLY A 82 -26.47 7.66 -0.08
CA GLY A 82 -26.92 7.79 1.30
C GLY A 82 -27.02 6.49 2.10
N ASN A 83 -26.35 5.41 1.68
CA ASN A 83 -26.43 4.09 2.31
C ASN A 83 -27.88 3.55 2.42
N LEU A 84 -28.75 3.94 1.48
CA LEU A 84 -30.18 3.63 1.52
C LEU A 84 -30.53 2.23 0.99
N ARG A 85 -29.57 1.49 0.44
CA ARG A 85 -29.82 0.17 -0.16
C ARG A 85 -29.18 -0.92 0.68
N VAL A 86 -29.94 -1.99 0.93
CA VAL A 86 -29.49 -3.22 1.58
C VAL A 86 -30.11 -4.42 0.86
N GLY A 87 -29.43 -5.56 0.86
CA GLY A 87 -30.00 -6.85 0.43
C GLY A 87 -30.50 -6.93 -1.02
N VAL A 88 -30.01 -6.08 -1.95
CA VAL A 88 -30.50 -6.10 -3.34
C VAL A 88 -30.13 -7.40 -4.05
N PHE A 89 -28.99 -8.01 -3.72
CA PHE A 89 -28.59 -9.28 -4.30
C PHE A 89 -29.63 -10.40 -4.04
N GLY A 90 -30.27 -10.43 -2.87
CA GLY A 90 -31.36 -11.37 -2.60
C GLY A 90 -32.64 -11.10 -3.39
N ARG A 91 -32.88 -9.85 -3.79
CA ARG A 91 -34.05 -9.45 -4.60
C ARG A 91 -33.89 -9.73 -6.09
N LEU A 92 -32.65 -9.87 -6.56
CA LEU A 92 -32.32 -10.04 -7.98
C LEU A 92 -32.03 -11.51 -8.36
N GLN A 93 -32.06 -12.45 -7.40
CA GLN A 93 -31.98 -13.87 -7.72
C GLN A 93 -33.33 -14.33 -8.34
N VAL A 94 -33.25 -14.93 -9.53
CA VAL A 94 -34.34 -15.62 -10.24
C VAL A 94 -34.44 -17.05 -9.73
#